data_AF-A0A0F9ED64-F1
#
_entry.id   AF-A0A0F9ED64-F1
#
_cell.length_a   1.000
_cell.length_b   1.000
_cell.length_c   1.000
_cell.angle_alpha   90.00
_cell.angle_beta   90.00
_cell.angle_gamma   90.00
#
_symmetry.space_group_name_H-M   'P 1'
#
loop_
_entity.id
_entity.type
_entity.pdbx_description
1 polymer ?
#
loop_
_entity_poly.entity_id
_entity_poly.type
_entity_poly.pdbx_seq_one_letter_code
_entity_poly.pdbx_strand_id
1 'polypeptide(L)'
;TETLIGALRFMRGNNTPLRYLFKDALSHLKDPSAERLLRDVAADFARDRRTVFMVDAGGALPASLHPLAAPFELALPDEKEIKDIVRNTARELIRAGNAAVDLSSAEFDRFLANLRGLTRVEVAQAVAEAILSNGRLDAGDIDLAIAVKRRRLRQTGVLDYIPPPDEFPSIGGMANLRGWLSLRAKALTDKARDFGLEPPRGILLLGVQGCGKSLMARYVAADWHIPLLRMDVGSLYDKFIGQTEHHLRTAFQVASAMAPCVLWIDEIEKAFASAGAGAGGAMSDGGLSQRMFGQLLTWMQDHDNPVFLVATANDVTALPPELMRKGRFDEVFFVDLPSAEAREVIFKIHLARRKRDPEAFDLPALAAASEGFSGAEIEQAIVSAMYAAFAADRDLSAKDVLGELAATEPLSVLMAEKITDLRTWARQRCVQAD
;
A
#
# COMPACT_ATOMS: atom_id res chain seq x y z
N THR A 1 -42.57 14.02 -5.49
CA THR A 1 -42.35 12.55 -5.62
C THR A 1 -41.56 12.09 -4.41
N GLU A 2 -42.25 11.63 -3.36
CA GLU A 2 -41.62 11.30 -2.07
C GLU A 2 -40.92 9.93 -2.04
N THR A 3 -41.09 9.11 -3.09
CA THR A 3 -40.48 7.79 -3.20
C THR A 3 -39.79 7.60 -4.54
N LEU A 4 -38.76 6.74 -4.59
CA LEU A 4 -38.09 6.38 -5.84
C LEU A 4 -39.10 5.87 -6.89
N ILE A 5 -40.02 5.00 -6.48
CA ILE A 5 -41.09 4.48 -7.36
C ILE A 5 -41.95 5.63 -7.91
N GLY A 6 -42.33 6.59 -7.07
CA GLY A 6 -43.10 7.75 -7.50
C GLY A 6 -42.35 8.59 -8.54
N ALA A 7 -41.05 8.80 -8.33
CA ALA A 7 -40.18 9.51 -9.29
C ALA A 7 -40.06 8.75 -10.62
N LEU A 8 -39.84 7.44 -10.59
CA LEU A 8 -39.75 6.60 -11.79
C LEU A 8 -41.07 6.57 -12.58
N ARG A 9 -42.23 6.54 -11.90
CA ARG A 9 -43.53 6.65 -12.57
C ARG A 9 -43.71 8.00 -13.25
N PHE A 10 -43.33 9.09 -12.57
CA PHE A 10 -43.36 10.43 -13.14
C PHE A 10 -42.48 10.53 -14.40
N MET A 11 -41.29 9.94 -14.37
CA MET A 11 -40.36 9.91 -15.51
C MET A 11 -40.96 9.22 -16.74
N ARG A 12 -41.63 8.07 -16.57
CA ARG A 12 -42.30 7.38 -17.68
C ARG A 12 -43.45 8.18 -18.27
N GLY A 13 -44.19 8.91 -17.43
CA GLY A 13 -45.30 9.77 -17.86
C GLY A 13 -44.85 11.07 -18.53
N ASN A 14 -43.57 11.41 -18.50
CA ASN A 14 -43.04 12.68 -18.99
C ASN A 14 -42.18 12.48 -20.25
N ASN A 15 -42.67 12.93 -21.41
CA ASN A 15 -41.98 12.83 -22.70
C ASN A 15 -41.02 13.99 -22.99
N THR A 16 -40.80 14.90 -22.04
CA THR A 16 -39.84 15.99 -22.20
C THR A 16 -38.42 15.43 -22.15
N PRO A 17 -37.50 15.84 -23.04
CA PRO A 17 -36.10 15.38 -23.04
C PRO A 17 -35.32 15.99 -21.87
N LEU A 18 -35.60 15.51 -20.66
CA LEU A 18 -34.96 15.92 -19.42
C LEU A 18 -33.84 14.95 -19.02
N ARG A 19 -32.89 15.47 -18.26
CA ARG A 19 -31.89 14.70 -17.54
C ARG A 19 -32.34 14.59 -16.09
N TYR A 20 -32.41 13.37 -15.57
CA TYR A 20 -32.83 13.09 -14.21
C TYR A 20 -31.60 12.72 -13.39
N LEU A 21 -31.48 13.27 -12.19
CA LEU A 21 -30.40 12.95 -11.25
C LEU A 21 -31.01 12.34 -10.00
N PHE A 22 -30.63 11.10 -9.72
CA PHE A 22 -30.87 10.46 -8.44
C PHE A 22 -29.60 10.48 -7.60
N LYS A 23 -29.74 10.89 -6.34
CA LYS A 23 -28.70 10.79 -5.31
C LYS A 23 -29.12 9.70 -4.32
N ASP A 24 -28.20 8.80 -3.99
CA ASP A 24 -28.36 7.75 -2.98
C ASP A 24 -29.50 6.74 -3.29
N ALA A 25 -29.71 6.44 -4.57
CA ALA A 25 -30.83 5.61 -5.03
C ALA A 25 -30.56 4.10 -5.01
N LEU A 26 -29.30 3.64 -4.96
CA LEU A 26 -28.96 2.20 -4.93
C LEU A 26 -29.60 1.50 -3.74
N SER A 27 -29.67 2.16 -2.58
CA SER A 27 -30.26 1.60 -1.36
C SER A 27 -31.75 1.22 -1.54
N HIS A 28 -32.46 1.97 -2.39
CA HIS A 28 -33.88 1.78 -2.70
C HIS A 28 -34.14 0.77 -3.81
N LEU A 29 -33.12 0.40 -4.59
CA LEU A 29 -33.23 -0.64 -5.62
C LEU A 29 -33.23 -2.07 -5.05
N LYS A 30 -33.12 -2.24 -3.73
CA LYS A 30 -33.37 -3.51 -3.06
C LYS A 30 -34.84 -3.95 -3.15
N ASP A 31 -35.76 -3.02 -3.40
CA ASP A 31 -37.16 -3.33 -3.72
C ASP A 31 -37.27 -3.80 -5.17
N PRO A 32 -37.70 -5.05 -5.44
CA PRO A 32 -37.85 -5.58 -6.79
C PRO A 32 -38.78 -4.73 -7.68
N SER A 33 -39.74 -4.03 -7.08
CA SER A 33 -40.65 -3.13 -7.80
C SER A 33 -39.93 -1.90 -8.32
N ALA A 34 -39.05 -1.32 -7.51
CA ALA A 34 -38.24 -0.16 -7.88
C ALA A 34 -37.21 -0.54 -8.95
N GLU A 35 -36.52 -1.68 -8.79
CA GLU A 35 -35.59 -2.23 -9.79
C GLU A 35 -36.28 -2.48 -11.13
N ARG A 36 -37.43 -3.19 -11.12
CA ARG A 36 -38.20 -3.50 -12.33
C ARG A 36 -38.62 -2.24 -13.07
N LEU A 37 -39.07 -1.22 -12.33
CA LEU A 37 -39.56 0.02 -12.89
C LEU A 37 -38.42 0.89 -13.45
N LEU A 38 -37.26 0.91 -12.79
CA LEU A 38 -36.07 1.59 -13.31
C LEU A 38 -35.62 0.94 -14.63
N ARG A 39 -35.70 -0.40 -14.73
CA ARG A 39 -35.43 -1.12 -15.98
C ARG A 39 -36.38 -0.71 -17.11
N ASP A 40 -37.67 -0.54 -16.80
CA ASP A 40 -38.64 -0.04 -17.79
C ASP A 40 -38.34 1.41 -18.21
N VAL A 41 -37.99 2.28 -17.25
CA VAL A 41 -37.55 3.66 -17.53
C VAL A 41 -36.34 3.67 -18.46
N ALA A 42 -35.32 2.86 -18.17
CA ALA A 42 -34.12 2.78 -19.00
C ALA A 42 -34.43 2.29 -20.42
N ALA A 43 -35.32 1.30 -20.57
CA ALA A 43 -35.75 0.80 -21.87
C ALA A 43 -36.56 1.84 -22.67
N ASP A 44 -37.44 2.60 -22.01
CA ASP A 44 -38.19 3.69 -22.62
C ASP A 44 -37.25 4.82 -23.07
N PHE A 45 -36.25 5.16 -22.26
CA PHE A 45 -35.31 6.25 -22.51
C PHE A 45 -34.26 5.89 -23.55
N ALA A 46 -33.98 4.60 -23.78
CA ALA A 46 -33.07 4.13 -24.83
C ALA A 46 -33.49 4.57 -26.24
N ARG A 47 -34.75 4.97 -26.43
CA ARG A 47 -35.33 5.41 -27.71
C ARG A 47 -35.35 6.93 -27.90
N ASP A 48 -34.91 7.71 -26.91
CA ASP A 48 -34.88 9.16 -26.98
C ASP A 48 -33.69 9.79 -26.23
N ARG A 49 -33.73 11.10 -25.98
CA ARG A 49 -32.65 11.88 -25.35
C ARG A 49 -32.77 12.02 -23.83
N ARG A 50 -33.69 11.31 -23.19
CA ARG A 50 -33.81 11.31 -21.72
C ARG A 50 -32.70 10.46 -21.12
N THR A 51 -32.15 10.89 -20.00
CA THR A 51 -31.03 10.19 -19.35
C THR A 51 -31.22 10.20 -17.85
N VAL A 52 -30.88 9.08 -17.21
CA VAL A 52 -30.85 8.95 -15.76
C VAL A 52 -29.41 8.91 -15.30
N PHE A 53 -29.02 9.88 -14.49
CA PHE A 53 -27.78 9.88 -13.75
C PHE A 53 -28.08 9.38 -12.33
N MET A 54 -27.30 8.42 -11.87
CA MET A 54 -27.35 7.93 -10.50
C MET A 54 -26.00 8.20 -9.85
N VAL A 55 -26.03 8.85 -8.69
CA VAL A 55 -24.85 9.16 -7.88
C VAL A 55 -25.08 8.57 -6.51
N ASP A 56 -24.23 7.61 -6.13
CA ASP A 56 -24.33 6.89 -4.87
C ASP A 56 -22.94 6.77 -4.23
N ALA A 57 -22.89 6.81 -2.89
CA ALA A 57 -21.66 6.70 -2.10
C ALA A 57 -21.16 5.24 -1.96
N GLY A 58 -21.01 4.55 -3.10
CA GLY A 58 -20.59 3.16 -3.19
C GLY A 58 -21.75 2.16 -3.27
N GLY A 59 -21.43 0.91 -3.60
CA GLY A 59 -22.40 -0.18 -3.81
C GLY A 59 -22.43 -0.70 -5.25
N ALA A 60 -23.00 -1.89 -5.43
CA ALA A 60 -23.15 -2.51 -6.73
C ALA A 60 -24.55 -2.28 -7.28
N LEU A 61 -24.63 -1.86 -8.55
CA LEU A 61 -25.87 -1.85 -9.30
C LEU A 61 -26.41 -3.30 -9.42
N PRO A 62 -27.74 -3.53 -9.27
CA PRO A 62 -28.32 -4.85 -9.50
C PRO A 62 -27.93 -5.44 -10.86
N ALA A 63 -27.67 -6.75 -10.91
CA ALA A 63 -27.15 -7.41 -12.10
C ALA A 63 -28.02 -7.23 -13.35
N SER A 64 -29.35 -7.11 -13.16
CA SER A 64 -30.33 -6.89 -14.21
C SER A 64 -30.20 -5.54 -14.92
N LEU A 65 -29.53 -4.57 -14.29
CA LEU A 65 -29.37 -3.20 -14.79
C LEU A 65 -27.98 -2.96 -15.40
N HIS A 66 -27.00 -3.84 -15.19
CA HIS A 66 -25.67 -3.72 -15.80
C HIS A 66 -25.68 -3.52 -17.32
N PRO A 67 -26.51 -4.24 -18.12
CA PRO A 67 -26.54 -4.03 -19.57
C PRO A 67 -27.09 -2.67 -20.00
N LEU A 68 -27.76 -1.95 -19.09
CA LEU A 68 -28.48 -0.71 -19.35
C LEU A 68 -27.78 0.51 -18.75
N ALA A 69 -26.70 0.29 -18.01
CA ALA A 69 -25.99 1.34 -17.29
C ALA A 69 -24.55 1.45 -17.79
N ALA A 70 -24.11 2.69 -17.98
CA ALA A 70 -22.70 3.00 -18.15
C ALA A 70 -22.15 3.43 -16.78
N PRO A 71 -21.37 2.59 -16.08
CA PRO A 71 -20.75 3.01 -14.83
C PRO A 71 -19.75 4.13 -15.11
N PHE A 72 -19.78 5.16 -14.28
CA PHE A 72 -18.83 6.26 -14.32
C PHE A 72 -18.30 6.49 -12.92
N GLU A 73 -17.00 6.29 -12.75
CA GLU A 73 -16.33 6.45 -11.46
C GLU A 73 -15.56 7.77 -11.47
N LEU A 74 -15.78 8.60 -10.45
CA LEU A 74 -15.11 9.88 -10.33
C LEU A 74 -13.66 9.67 -9.90
N ALA A 75 -12.72 10.01 -10.78
CA ALA A 75 -11.31 10.01 -10.44
C ALA A 75 -11.01 11.03 -9.32
N LEU A 76 -10.01 10.68 -8.51
CA LEU A 76 -9.38 11.61 -7.58
C LEU A 76 -8.78 12.80 -8.35
N PRO A 77 -8.73 14.00 -7.74
CA PRO A 77 -8.20 15.17 -8.41
C PRO A 77 -6.72 14.98 -8.78
N ASP A 78 -6.37 15.38 -10.00
CA ASP A 78 -4.98 15.42 -10.44
C ASP A 78 -4.22 16.59 -9.79
N GLU A 79 -2.92 16.69 -10.05
CA GLU A 79 -2.07 17.74 -9.47
C GLU A 79 -2.55 19.16 -9.81
N LYS A 80 -3.08 19.37 -11.02
CA LYS A 80 -3.59 20.67 -11.46
C LYS A 80 -4.88 21.02 -10.72
N GLU A 81 -5.79 20.06 -10.60
CA GLU A 81 -7.03 20.22 -9.84
C GLU A 81 -6.76 20.46 -8.36
N ILE A 82 -5.85 19.71 -7.73
CA ILE A 82 -5.46 19.93 -6.33
C ILE A 82 -4.95 21.37 -6.16
N LYS A 83 -4.06 21.82 -7.05
CA LYS A 83 -3.52 23.18 -7.03
C LYS A 83 -4.61 24.24 -7.19
N ASP A 84 -5.59 24.01 -8.05
CA ASP A 84 -6.72 24.92 -8.23
C ASP A 84 -7.65 24.94 -7.02
N ILE A 85 -7.93 23.79 -6.40
CA ILE A 85 -8.71 23.70 -5.15
C ILE A 85 -8.01 24.47 -4.04
N VAL A 86 -6.72 24.21 -3.81
CA VAL A 86 -5.93 24.89 -2.77
C VAL A 86 -5.96 26.41 -2.97
N ARG A 87 -5.73 26.88 -4.20
CA ARG A 87 -5.75 28.30 -4.52
C ARG A 87 -7.13 28.92 -4.34
N ASN A 88 -8.20 28.24 -4.76
CA ASN A 88 -9.56 28.76 -4.66
C ASN A 88 -9.99 28.83 -3.19
N THR A 89 -9.79 27.76 -2.42
CA THR A 89 -10.10 27.72 -0.99
C THR A 89 -9.30 28.76 -0.21
N ALA A 90 -7.99 28.88 -0.46
CA ALA A 90 -7.18 29.91 0.18
C ALA A 90 -7.67 31.32 -0.17
N ARG A 91 -7.96 31.62 -1.45
CA ARG A 91 -8.48 32.93 -1.87
C ARG A 91 -9.82 33.27 -1.21
N GLU A 92 -10.73 32.30 -1.09
CA GLU A 92 -12.02 32.49 -0.43
C GLU A 92 -11.85 32.85 1.04
N LEU A 93 -10.97 32.15 1.75
CA LEU A 93 -10.69 32.42 3.17
C LEU A 93 -9.93 33.73 3.39
N ILE A 94 -8.98 34.07 2.53
CA ILE A 94 -8.28 35.36 2.55
C ILE A 94 -9.27 36.52 2.37
N ARG A 95 -10.24 36.38 1.45
CA ARG A 95 -11.30 37.38 1.23
C ARG A 95 -12.25 37.49 2.42
N ALA A 96 -12.48 36.40 3.15
CA ALA A 96 -13.37 36.36 4.31
C ALA A 96 -12.73 36.96 5.58
N GLY A 97 -11.39 36.97 5.70
CA GLY A 97 -10.67 37.76 6.70
C GLY A 97 -9.41 37.09 7.28
N ASN A 98 -8.33 37.88 7.40
CA ASN A 98 -7.06 37.61 8.11
C ASN A 98 -6.34 36.28 7.85
N ALA A 99 -6.47 35.72 6.65
CA ALA A 99 -5.60 34.64 6.20
C ALA A 99 -4.47 35.16 5.32
N ALA A 100 -3.28 34.57 5.42
CA ALA A 100 -2.17 34.77 4.50
C ALA A 100 -1.60 33.41 4.05
N VAL A 101 -1.06 33.33 2.83
CA VAL A 101 -0.28 32.16 2.39
C VAL A 101 1.18 32.55 2.46
N ASP A 102 1.92 31.90 3.35
CA ASP A 102 3.34 32.14 3.62
C ASP A 102 4.12 30.84 3.36
N LEU A 103 4.10 30.41 2.10
CA LEU A 103 4.82 29.25 1.61
C LEU A 103 5.74 29.67 0.47
N SER A 104 7.00 29.27 0.52
CA SER A 104 7.87 29.31 -0.66
C SER A 104 7.33 28.38 -1.75
N SER A 105 7.83 28.53 -2.99
CA SER A 105 7.43 27.64 -4.10
C SER A 105 7.68 26.16 -3.76
N ALA A 106 8.82 25.85 -3.13
CA ALA A 106 9.18 24.48 -2.77
C ALA A 106 8.27 23.91 -1.67
N GLU A 107 7.93 24.71 -0.65
CA GLU A 107 7.04 24.29 0.43
C GLU A 107 5.61 24.13 -0.07
N PHE A 108 5.16 24.98 -1.00
CA PHE A 108 3.86 24.84 -1.65
C PHE A 108 3.77 23.54 -2.45
N ASP A 109 4.80 23.20 -3.23
CA ASP A 109 4.83 21.94 -3.98
C ASP A 109 4.87 20.73 -3.03
N ARG A 110 5.60 20.81 -1.90
CA ARG A 110 5.59 19.77 -0.85
C ARG A 110 4.22 19.64 -0.19
N PHE A 111 3.52 20.74 0.07
CA PHE A 111 2.16 20.73 0.59
C PHE A 111 1.19 20.06 -0.40
N LEU A 112 1.26 20.41 -1.69
CA LEU A 112 0.47 19.76 -2.75
C LEU A 112 0.74 18.25 -2.85
N ALA A 113 2.00 17.83 -2.78
CA ALA A 113 2.36 16.41 -2.82
C ALA A 113 1.72 15.63 -1.66
N ASN A 114 1.60 16.24 -0.48
CA ASN A 114 0.95 15.63 0.68
C ASN A 114 -0.58 15.55 0.55
N LEU A 115 -1.20 16.33 -0.31
CA LEU A 115 -2.63 16.30 -0.60
C LEU A 115 -3.04 15.28 -1.69
N ARG A 116 -2.08 14.74 -2.46
CA ARG A 116 -2.35 13.72 -3.49
C ARG A 116 -3.06 12.49 -2.92
N GLY A 117 -4.03 11.92 -3.62
CA GLY A 117 -4.81 10.78 -3.13
C GLY A 117 -5.99 11.13 -2.21
N LEU A 118 -6.22 12.42 -1.91
CA LEU A 118 -7.42 12.90 -1.23
C LEU A 118 -8.50 13.30 -2.23
N THR A 119 -9.77 13.18 -1.85
CA THR A 119 -10.90 13.70 -2.63
C THR A 119 -10.91 15.22 -2.66
N ARG A 120 -11.62 15.81 -3.63
CA ARG A 120 -11.74 17.28 -3.78
C ARG A 120 -12.22 17.97 -2.50
N VAL A 121 -13.17 17.34 -1.81
CA VAL A 121 -13.73 17.85 -0.55
C VAL A 121 -12.69 17.76 0.57
N GLU A 122 -11.93 16.68 0.65
CA GLU A 122 -10.89 16.49 1.67
C GLU A 122 -9.72 17.46 1.46
N VAL A 123 -9.33 17.73 0.22
CA VAL A 123 -8.32 18.74 -0.10
C VAL A 123 -8.78 20.12 0.40
N ALA A 124 -10.00 20.53 0.06
CA ALA A 124 -10.55 21.80 0.52
C ALA A 124 -10.64 21.87 2.06
N GLN A 125 -11.05 20.78 2.71
CA GLN A 125 -11.11 20.68 4.17
C GLN A 125 -9.72 20.80 4.81
N ALA A 126 -8.70 20.13 4.28
CA ALA A 126 -7.34 20.19 4.81
C ALA A 126 -6.77 21.61 4.73
N VAL A 127 -7.00 22.30 3.61
CA VAL A 127 -6.59 23.70 3.43
C VAL A 127 -7.34 24.64 4.37
N ALA A 128 -8.64 24.43 4.53
CA ALA A 128 -9.44 25.23 5.44
C ALA A 128 -9.01 25.01 6.90
N GLU A 129 -8.77 23.76 7.32
CA GLU A 129 -8.31 23.42 8.67
C GLU A 129 -6.95 24.05 8.98
N ALA A 130 -6.01 24.00 8.03
CA ALA A 130 -4.70 24.67 8.14
C ALA A 130 -4.88 26.18 8.39
N ILE A 131 -5.56 26.87 7.47
CA ILE A 131 -5.73 28.33 7.53
C ILE A 131 -6.51 28.79 8.77
N LEU A 132 -7.57 28.06 9.16
CA LEU A 132 -8.40 28.41 10.29
C LEU A 132 -7.70 28.19 11.64
N SER A 133 -6.65 27.35 11.69
CA SER A 133 -5.95 27.03 12.94
C SER A 133 -5.09 28.18 13.47
N ASN A 134 -4.38 28.88 12.58
CA ASN A 134 -3.36 29.88 12.92
C ASN A 134 -3.50 31.18 12.08
N GLY A 135 -4.50 31.27 11.21
CA GLY A 135 -4.73 32.41 10.31
C GLY A 135 -3.72 32.50 9.17
N ARG A 136 -2.99 31.44 8.84
CA ARG A 136 -2.03 31.42 7.73
C ARG A 136 -1.87 30.01 7.17
N LEU A 137 -1.35 29.90 5.97
CA LEU A 137 -0.88 28.63 5.43
C LEU A 137 0.64 28.71 5.36
N ASP A 138 1.32 28.00 6.24
CA ASP A 138 2.78 28.00 6.38
C ASP A 138 3.38 26.58 6.39
N ALA A 139 4.70 26.47 6.51
CA ALA A 139 5.41 25.18 6.45
C ALA A 139 4.98 24.19 7.54
N GLY A 140 4.47 24.67 8.69
CA GLY A 140 3.95 23.82 9.77
C GLY A 140 2.68 23.07 9.38
N ASP A 141 1.92 23.57 8.40
CA ASP A 141 0.68 22.95 7.93
C ASP A 141 0.92 21.72 7.04
N ILE A 142 2.17 21.47 6.63
CA ILE A 142 2.55 20.26 5.89
C ILE A 142 2.30 19.01 6.77
N ASP A 143 2.62 19.09 8.07
CA ASP A 143 2.39 18.00 9.01
C ASP A 143 0.90 17.76 9.25
N LEU A 144 0.09 18.82 9.21
CA LEU A 144 -1.37 18.71 9.28
C LEU A 144 -1.92 17.98 8.05
N ALA A 145 -1.45 18.30 6.84
CA ALA A 145 -1.86 17.59 5.62
C ALA A 145 -1.52 16.09 5.69
N ILE A 146 -0.34 15.75 6.21
CA ILE A 146 0.08 14.37 6.48
C ILE A 146 -0.86 13.70 7.49
N ALA A 147 -1.19 14.38 8.59
CA ALA A 147 -2.07 13.86 9.62
C ALA A 147 -3.50 13.60 9.11
N VAL A 148 -4.06 14.53 8.32
CA VAL A 148 -5.36 14.37 7.66
C VAL A 148 -5.34 13.15 6.75
N LYS A 149 -4.34 13.03 5.89
CA LYS A 149 -4.17 11.88 4.98
C LYS A 149 -4.07 10.56 5.74
N ARG A 150 -3.23 10.48 6.78
CA ARG A 150 -3.10 9.28 7.62
C ARG A 150 -4.43 8.89 8.25
N ARG A 151 -5.15 9.86 8.82
CA ARG A 151 -6.46 9.62 9.44
C ARG A 151 -7.47 9.05 8.43
N ARG A 152 -7.50 9.59 7.21
CA ARG A 152 -8.40 9.12 6.13
C ARG A 152 -8.06 7.71 5.65
N LEU A 153 -6.79 7.43 5.37
CA LEU A 153 -6.39 6.10 4.90
C LEU A 153 -6.61 5.03 5.97
N ARG A 154 -6.38 5.36 7.24
CA ARG A 154 -6.69 4.46 8.36
C ARG A 154 -8.19 4.20 8.55
N GLN A 155 -9.07 5.15 8.16
CA GLN A 155 -10.52 4.95 8.23
C GLN A 155 -11.01 3.90 7.23
N THR A 156 -10.40 3.79 6.04
CA THR A 156 -10.73 2.72 5.09
C THR A 156 -10.24 1.36 5.58
N GLY A 157 -9.21 1.35 6.43
CA GLY A 157 -8.68 0.17 7.10
C GLY A 157 -7.74 -0.67 6.25
N VAL A 158 -7.62 -0.38 4.94
CA VAL A 158 -6.83 -1.18 3.98
C VAL A 158 -5.43 -0.64 3.77
N LEU A 159 -5.26 0.69 3.78
CA LEU A 159 -3.98 1.35 3.53
C LEU A 159 -3.51 2.11 4.78
N ASP A 160 -2.26 1.93 5.16
CA ASP A 160 -1.57 2.81 6.11
C ASP A 160 -0.54 3.66 5.37
N TYR A 161 -0.50 4.95 5.69
CA TYR A 161 0.42 5.91 5.09
C TYR A 161 1.63 6.16 5.98
N ILE A 162 2.79 5.90 5.41
CA ILE A 162 4.08 6.16 6.02
C ILE A 162 4.76 7.23 5.15
N PRO A 163 4.96 8.45 5.68
CA PRO A 163 5.69 9.49 4.97
C PRO A 163 7.13 9.03 4.74
N PRO A 164 7.80 9.57 3.69
CA PRO A 164 9.21 9.30 3.48
C PRO A 164 9.99 9.74 4.73
N PRO A 165 10.78 8.85 5.36
CA PRO A 165 11.62 9.24 6.47
C PRO A 165 12.79 10.08 5.97
N ASP A 166 13.22 11.08 6.76
CA ASP A 166 14.38 11.92 6.41
C ASP A 166 15.69 11.11 6.43
N GLU A 167 15.76 10.07 7.27
CA GLU A 167 16.90 9.15 7.36
C GLU A 167 16.42 7.71 7.48
N PHE A 168 17.16 6.78 6.85
CA PHE A 168 16.92 5.35 6.99
C PHE A 168 18.08 4.68 7.74
N PRO A 169 17.81 3.82 8.74
CA PRO A 169 18.87 3.04 9.39
C PRO A 169 19.64 2.20 8.37
N SER A 170 20.94 2.02 8.60
CA SER A 170 21.75 1.08 7.80
C SER A 170 21.10 -0.30 7.74
N ILE A 171 21.33 -1.04 6.64
CA ILE A 171 20.85 -2.41 6.44
C ILE A 171 22.07 -3.30 6.19
N GLY A 172 22.16 -4.42 6.92
CA GLY A 172 23.15 -5.46 6.63
C GLY A 172 22.73 -6.34 5.45
N GLY A 173 23.65 -6.65 4.54
CA GLY A 173 23.42 -7.53 3.39
C GLY A 173 22.64 -6.89 2.25
N MET A 174 22.02 -7.68 1.38
CA MET A 174 21.22 -7.31 0.20
C MET A 174 21.92 -6.37 -0.81
N ALA A 175 23.21 -6.56 -1.06
CA ALA A 175 24.00 -5.67 -1.89
C ALA A 175 23.51 -5.62 -3.35
N ASN A 176 23.25 -6.77 -3.96
CA ASN A 176 22.73 -6.87 -5.33
C ASN A 176 21.35 -6.20 -5.48
N LEU A 177 20.43 -6.43 -4.53
CA LEU A 177 19.12 -5.79 -4.52
C LEU A 177 19.23 -4.26 -4.40
N ARG A 178 20.05 -3.75 -3.46
CA ARG A 178 20.26 -2.29 -3.33
C ARG A 178 20.86 -1.67 -4.59
N GLY A 179 21.84 -2.33 -5.20
CA GLY A 179 22.44 -1.86 -6.46
C GLY A 179 21.40 -1.77 -7.58
N TRP A 180 20.55 -2.79 -7.70
CA TRP A 180 19.47 -2.83 -8.69
C TRP A 180 18.41 -1.75 -8.46
N LEU A 181 18.06 -1.46 -7.19
CA LEU A 181 17.12 -0.41 -6.81
C LEU A 181 17.67 0.99 -7.09
N SER A 182 18.94 1.24 -6.77
CA SER A 182 19.60 2.53 -6.99
C SER A 182 19.63 2.93 -8.47
N LEU A 183 19.78 1.97 -9.37
CA LEU A 183 19.70 2.22 -10.82
C LEU A 183 18.30 2.69 -11.24
N ARG A 184 17.25 2.10 -10.66
CA ARG A 184 15.84 2.38 -11.01
C ARG A 184 15.28 3.63 -10.35
N ALA A 185 15.84 4.08 -9.22
CA ALA A 185 15.49 5.36 -8.61
C ALA A 185 15.53 6.52 -9.64
N LYS A 186 16.49 6.47 -10.58
CA LYS A 186 16.68 7.49 -11.63
C LYS A 186 15.58 7.49 -12.70
N ALA A 187 14.83 6.39 -12.82
CA ALA A 187 13.77 6.23 -13.82
C ALA A 187 12.47 6.98 -13.47
N LEU A 188 12.36 7.52 -12.25
CA LEU A 188 11.17 8.25 -11.80
C LEU A 188 11.12 9.73 -12.24
N THR A 189 12.09 10.18 -13.04
CA THR A 189 12.23 11.59 -13.44
C THR A 189 11.58 11.87 -14.79
N ASP A 190 11.20 13.14 -15.04
CA ASP A 190 10.72 13.58 -16.37
C ASP A 190 11.73 13.26 -17.47
N LYS A 191 13.03 13.47 -17.20
CA LYS A 191 14.11 13.16 -18.14
C LYS A 191 14.17 11.67 -18.52
N ALA A 192 13.85 10.78 -17.58
CA ALA A 192 13.79 9.35 -17.86
C ALA A 192 12.60 9.01 -18.76
N ARG A 193 11.45 9.65 -18.54
CA ARG A 193 10.29 9.53 -19.44
C ARG A 193 10.59 10.02 -20.85
N ASP A 194 11.25 11.17 -20.97
CA ASP A 194 11.68 11.73 -22.26
C ASP A 194 12.69 10.83 -22.98
N PHE A 195 13.50 10.08 -22.24
CA PHE A 195 14.40 9.06 -22.78
C PHE A 195 13.66 7.79 -23.26
N GLY A 196 12.39 7.63 -22.92
CA GLY A 196 11.58 6.44 -23.23
C GLY A 196 11.68 5.33 -22.19
N LEU A 197 12.12 5.63 -20.95
CA LEU A 197 12.02 4.68 -19.85
C LEU A 197 10.60 4.69 -19.27
N GLU A 198 10.03 3.50 -19.15
CA GLU A 198 8.84 3.29 -18.33
C GLU A 198 9.22 3.31 -16.84
N PRO A 199 8.35 3.81 -15.96
CA PRO A 199 8.55 3.70 -14.52
C PRO A 199 8.70 2.24 -14.08
N PRO A 200 9.58 1.94 -13.10
CA PRO A 200 9.72 0.58 -12.57
C PRO A 200 8.42 0.14 -11.90
N ARG A 201 7.99 -1.10 -12.17
CA ARG A 201 6.70 -1.65 -11.74
C ARG A 201 6.75 -2.23 -10.33
N GLY A 202 7.84 -2.90 -9.98
CA GLY A 202 7.94 -3.53 -8.66
C GLY A 202 8.85 -4.73 -8.57
N ILE A 203 8.99 -5.25 -7.34
CA ILE A 203 9.75 -6.45 -7.00
C ILE A 203 8.95 -7.38 -6.10
N LEU A 204 9.21 -8.68 -6.25
CA LEU A 204 8.78 -9.71 -5.32
C LEU A 204 10.00 -10.20 -4.52
N LEU A 205 9.93 -10.07 -3.20
CA LEU A 205 10.94 -10.55 -2.26
C LEU A 205 10.50 -11.90 -1.69
N LEU A 206 11.15 -12.96 -2.15
CA LEU A 206 10.96 -14.34 -1.65
C LEU A 206 12.11 -14.68 -0.72
N GLY A 207 11.87 -15.41 0.36
CA GLY A 207 13.01 -15.81 1.19
C GLY A 207 12.68 -16.24 2.59
N VAL A 208 13.74 -16.53 3.35
CA VAL A 208 13.62 -16.99 4.73
C VAL A 208 12.99 -15.91 5.62
N GLN A 209 12.10 -16.32 6.52
CA GLN A 209 11.43 -15.41 7.45
C GLN A 209 12.47 -14.69 8.34
N GLY A 210 12.18 -13.45 8.72
CA GLY A 210 13.07 -12.69 9.61
C GLY A 210 14.34 -12.13 8.95
N CYS A 211 14.53 -12.30 7.64
CA CYS A 211 15.70 -11.83 6.91
C CYS A 211 15.53 -10.44 6.27
N GLY A 212 14.66 -9.57 6.80
CA GLY A 212 14.60 -8.16 6.37
C GLY A 212 13.80 -7.84 5.11
N LYS A 213 13.02 -8.77 4.55
CA LYS A 213 12.16 -8.52 3.36
C LYS A 213 11.22 -7.33 3.54
N SER A 214 10.48 -7.28 4.64
CA SER A 214 9.58 -6.18 5.00
C SER A 214 10.32 -4.85 5.24
N LEU A 215 11.57 -4.92 5.73
CA LEU A 215 12.41 -3.74 5.93
C LEU A 215 12.77 -3.09 4.58
N MET A 216 12.95 -3.89 3.53
CA MET A 216 13.30 -3.38 2.20
C MET A 216 12.22 -2.50 1.58
N ALA A 217 10.94 -2.75 1.84
CA ALA A 217 9.89 -1.84 1.39
C ALA A 217 10.06 -0.43 1.98
N ARG A 218 10.44 -0.35 3.26
CA ARG A 218 10.71 0.93 3.94
C ARG A 218 12.01 1.56 3.44
N TYR A 219 13.02 0.75 3.13
CA TYR A 219 14.27 1.21 2.53
C TYR A 219 14.04 1.88 1.18
N VAL A 220 13.29 1.23 0.28
CA VAL A 220 13.03 1.74 -1.08
C VAL A 220 12.35 3.11 -0.99
N ALA A 221 11.34 3.24 -0.13
CA ALA A 221 10.63 4.50 0.06
C ALA A 221 11.55 5.62 0.57
N ALA A 222 12.46 5.29 1.49
CA ALA A 222 13.44 6.25 2.02
C ALA A 222 14.51 6.62 0.99
N ASP A 223 15.13 5.63 0.34
CA ASP A 223 16.18 5.81 -0.68
C ASP A 223 15.66 6.67 -1.85
N TRP A 224 14.41 6.44 -2.26
CA TRP A 224 13.79 7.16 -3.37
C TRP A 224 13.09 8.44 -2.92
N HIS A 225 13.02 8.73 -1.61
CA HIS A 225 12.37 9.91 -1.04
C HIS A 225 10.88 10.03 -1.44
N ILE A 226 10.18 8.91 -1.51
CA ILE A 226 8.76 8.83 -1.87
C ILE A 226 7.94 8.17 -0.75
N PRO A 227 6.63 8.47 -0.63
CA PRO A 227 5.81 7.88 0.40
C PRO A 227 5.66 6.36 0.26
N LEU A 228 5.46 5.69 1.40
CA LEU A 228 5.16 4.28 1.50
C LEU A 228 3.69 4.07 1.89
N LEU A 229 2.98 3.30 1.10
CA LEU A 229 1.65 2.79 1.39
C LEU A 229 1.75 1.33 1.78
N ARG A 230 1.41 0.99 3.02
CA ARG A 230 1.30 -0.41 3.45
C ARG A 230 -0.13 -0.88 3.27
N MET A 231 -0.33 -1.89 2.44
CA MET A 231 -1.62 -2.57 2.30
C MET A 231 -1.72 -3.70 3.32
N ASP A 232 -2.72 -3.61 4.20
CA ASP A 232 -3.09 -4.68 5.11
C ASP A 232 -4.16 -5.55 4.45
N VAL A 233 -3.74 -6.67 3.85
CA VAL A 233 -4.67 -7.57 3.19
C VAL A 233 -5.51 -8.38 4.19
N GLY A 234 -5.05 -8.57 5.43
CA GLY A 234 -5.87 -9.21 6.47
C GLY A 234 -7.14 -8.39 6.76
N SER A 235 -6.99 -7.07 6.80
CA SER A 235 -8.11 -6.15 7.01
C SER A 235 -9.23 -6.26 5.96
N LEU A 236 -8.93 -6.75 4.75
CA LEU A 236 -9.88 -6.91 3.65
C LEU A 236 -10.89 -8.04 3.89
N TYR A 237 -10.50 -9.07 4.65
CA TYR A 237 -11.34 -10.23 4.97
C TYR A 237 -12.17 -10.00 6.24
N ASP A 238 -11.61 -9.35 7.26
CA ASP A 238 -12.23 -9.27 8.60
C ASP A 238 -13.38 -8.27 8.72
N LYS A 239 -13.35 -7.15 7.99
CA LYS A 239 -14.23 -5.99 8.29
C LYS A 239 -15.42 -5.83 7.34
N PHE A 240 -15.42 -6.47 6.16
CA PHE A 240 -16.28 -6.01 5.05
C PHE A 240 -16.83 -7.14 4.17
N ILE A 241 -17.57 -8.08 4.76
CA ILE A 241 -18.27 -9.14 4.02
C ILE A 241 -19.19 -8.51 2.95
N GLY A 242 -18.84 -8.66 1.67
CA GLY A 242 -19.58 -8.15 0.52
C GLY A 242 -19.07 -6.84 -0.10
N GLN A 243 -18.07 -6.17 0.49
CA GLN A 243 -17.46 -4.95 -0.08
C GLN A 243 -15.93 -5.03 -0.26
N THR A 244 -15.31 -6.15 0.13
CA THR A 244 -13.86 -6.42 0.02
C THR A 244 -13.26 -6.06 -1.34
N GLU A 245 -13.93 -6.43 -2.44
CA GLU A 245 -13.49 -6.12 -3.81
C GLU A 245 -13.51 -4.62 -4.13
N HIS A 246 -14.52 -3.90 -3.66
CA HIS A 246 -14.60 -2.46 -3.86
C HIS A 246 -13.50 -1.74 -3.08
N HIS A 247 -13.21 -2.19 -1.86
CA HIS A 247 -12.14 -1.61 -1.04
C HIS A 247 -10.75 -1.87 -1.60
N LEU A 248 -10.49 -3.07 -2.15
CA LEU A 248 -9.22 -3.34 -2.83
C LEU A 248 -9.04 -2.43 -4.05
N ARG A 249 -10.07 -2.32 -4.90
CA ARG A 249 -10.04 -1.41 -6.05
C ARG A 249 -9.83 0.05 -5.64
N THR A 250 -10.52 0.50 -4.60
CA THR A 250 -10.37 1.84 -4.04
C THR A 250 -8.93 2.06 -3.53
N ALA A 251 -8.36 1.07 -2.84
CA ALA A 251 -6.98 1.13 -2.37
C ALA A 251 -5.98 1.28 -3.54
N PHE A 252 -6.17 0.53 -4.62
CA PHE A 252 -5.34 0.68 -5.82
C PHE A 252 -5.50 2.03 -6.51
N GLN A 253 -6.72 2.56 -6.60
CA GLN A 253 -6.97 3.90 -7.14
C GLN A 253 -6.30 4.99 -6.31
N VAL A 254 -6.37 4.87 -4.98
CA VAL A 254 -5.67 5.76 -4.05
C VAL A 254 -4.16 5.67 -4.24
N ALA A 255 -3.59 4.46 -4.33
CA ALA A 255 -2.16 4.29 -4.57
C ALA A 255 -1.73 4.93 -5.91
N SER A 256 -2.48 4.68 -6.98
CA SER A 256 -2.29 5.33 -8.29
C SER A 256 -2.34 6.86 -8.20
N ALA A 257 -3.31 7.43 -7.49
CA ALA A 257 -3.44 8.88 -7.33
C ALA A 257 -2.38 9.49 -6.41
N MET A 258 -1.69 8.68 -5.60
CA MET A 258 -0.60 9.09 -4.73
C MET A 258 0.78 9.01 -5.39
N ALA A 259 0.85 8.57 -6.64
CA ALA A 259 2.11 8.41 -7.33
C ALA A 259 2.91 9.74 -7.41
N PRO A 260 4.26 9.68 -7.34
CA PRO A 260 5.07 8.47 -7.15
C PRO A 260 5.05 7.96 -5.71
N CYS A 261 4.91 6.65 -5.51
CA CYS A 261 4.92 6.03 -4.19
C CYS A 261 5.35 4.55 -4.23
N VAL A 262 5.77 4.02 -3.08
CA VAL A 262 5.93 2.58 -2.88
C VAL A 262 4.62 2.00 -2.35
N LEU A 263 4.08 0.97 -3.00
CA LEU A 263 3.00 0.17 -2.45
C LEU A 263 3.58 -1.13 -1.91
N TRP A 264 3.40 -1.41 -0.62
CA TRP A 264 3.90 -2.61 0.03
C TRP A 264 2.76 -3.55 0.41
N ILE A 265 2.86 -4.79 -0.08
CA ILE A 265 2.01 -5.92 0.32
C ILE A 265 2.90 -6.94 1.03
N ASP A 266 2.69 -7.10 2.34
CA ASP A 266 3.45 -8.07 3.14
C ASP A 266 2.76 -9.44 3.12
N GLU A 267 3.55 -10.50 3.06
CA GLU A 267 3.08 -11.89 3.08
C GLU A 267 1.94 -12.14 2.09
N ILE A 268 2.18 -11.78 0.83
CA ILE A 268 1.20 -11.83 -0.27
C ILE A 268 0.64 -13.26 -0.47
N GLU A 269 1.40 -14.28 -0.09
CA GLU A 269 0.96 -15.66 -0.08
C GLU A 269 -0.18 -15.91 0.90
N LYS A 270 -0.21 -15.26 2.08
CA LYS A 270 -1.29 -15.45 3.06
C LYS A 270 -2.59 -14.83 2.57
N ALA A 271 -2.48 -13.70 1.89
CA ALA A 271 -3.57 -12.97 1.29
C ALA A 271 -4.28 -13.76 0.19
N PHE A 272 -3.54 -14.58 -0.57
CA PHE A 272 -4.02 -15.22 -1.79
C PHE A 272 -3.75 -16.73 -1.84
N ALA A 273 -3.43 -17.38 -0.73
CA ALA A 273 -3.11 -18.81 -0.66
C ALA A 273 -4.22 -19.71 -1.24
N SER A 274 -5.48 -19.37 -0.95
CA SER A 274 -6.65 -20.07 -1.50
C SER A 274 -6.79 -19.88 -3.02
N ALA A 275 -6.17 -18.84 -3.58
CA ALA A 275 -6.09 -18.65 -5.02
C ALA A 275 -5.05 -19.58 -5.69
N GLY A 276 -4.00 -19.97 -4.96
CA GLY A 276 -3.01 -20.96 -5.43
C GLY A 276 -3.50 -22.42 -5.36
N ALA A 277 -4.45 -22.72 -4.47
CA ALA A 277 -4.86 -24.09 -4.12
C ALA A 277 -5.79 -24.80 -5.14
N GLY A 278 -6.04 -24.22 -6.33
CA GLY A 278 -6.90 -24.81 -7.36
C GLY A 278 -8.36 -25.03 -6.91
N ALA A 279 -9.06 -25.96 -7.55
CA ALA A 279 -10.50 -26.18 -7.35
C ALA A 279 -10.91 -26.55 -5.91
N GLY A 280 -9.99 -27.07 -5.09
CA GLY A 280 -10.27 -27.44 -3.69
C GLY A 280 -10.27 -26.25 -2.71
N GLY A 281 -9.51 -25.19 -2.98
CA GLY A 281 -9.46 -23.98 -2.14
C GLY A 281 -10.57 -22.97 -2.43
N ALA A 282 -11.18 -23.04 -3.62
CA ALA A 282 -12.29 -22.16 -4.01
C ALA A 282 -13.57 -22.38 -3.18
N MET A 283 -13.69 -23.54 -2.51
CA MET A 283 -14.90 -23.97 -1.80
C MET A 283 -15.04 -23.34 -0.40
N SER A 284 -13.97 -22.82 0.21
CA SER A 284 -14.01 -22.25 1.57
C SER A 284 -14.38 -20.76 1.63
N ASP A 285 -14.18 -20.00 0.56
CA ASP A 285 -14.39 -18.53 0.51
C ASP A 285 -15.20 -18.07 -0.74
N GLY A 286 -15.92 -18.99 -1.39
CA GLY A 286 -16.79 -18.66 -2.54
C GLY A 286 -16.07 -17.97 -3.72
N GLY A 287 -14.78 -18.25 -3.88
CA GLY A 287 -13.92 -17.64 -4.91
C GLY A 287 -13.57 -16.16 -4.71
N LEU A 288 -13.84 -15.56 -3.54
CA LEU A 288 -13.50 -14.15 -3.27
C LEU A 288 -11.99 -13.91 -3.39
N SER A 289 -11.17 -14.72 -2.73
CA SER A 289 -9.71 -14.64 -2.81
C SER A 289 -9.17 -14.69 -4.27
N GLN A 290 -9.77 -15.51 -5.14
CA GLN A 290 -9.43 -15.57 -6.58
C GLN A 290 -9.78 -14.29 -7.32
N ARG A 291 -10.96 -13.70 -7.05
CA ARG A 291 -11.38 -12.43 -7.68
C ARG A 291 -10.51 -11.27 -7.22
N MET A 292 -10.15 -11.23 -5.95
CA MET A 292 -9.23 -10.25 -5.37
C MET A 292 -7.84 -10.34 -6.00
N PHE A 293 -7.34 -11.56 -6.15
CA PHE A 293 -6.08 -11.82 -6.85
C PHE A 293 -6.15 -11.38 -8.32
N GLY A 294 -7.25 -11.68 -9.01
CA GLY A 294 -7.50 -11.19 -10.37
C GLY A 294 -7.46 -9.67 -10.47
N GLN A 295 -8.02 -8.94 -9.50
CA GLN A 295 -7.97 -7.48 -9.48
C GLN A 295 -6.55 -6.94 -9.28
N LEU A 296 -5.76 -7.55 -8.38
CA LEU A 296 -4.35 -7.19 -8.21
C LEU A 296 -3.59 -7.39 -9.53
N LEU A 297 -3.79 -8.55 -10.18
CA LEU A 297 -3.19 -8.83 -11.47
C LEU A 297 -3.61 -7.78 -12.50
N THR A 298 -4.90 -7.53 -12.72
CA THR A 298 -5.35 -6.51 -13.67
C THR A 298 -4.71 -5.14 -13.38
N TRP A 299 -4.69 -4.71 -12.12
CA TRP A 299 -4.06 -3.44 -11.75
C TRP A 299 -2.55 -3.41 -12.02
N MET A 300 -1.81 -4.49 -11.75
CA MET A 300 -0.38 -4.57 -12.07
C MET A 300 -0.08 -4.43 -13.57
N GLN A 301 -1.04 -4.81 -14.43
CA GLN A 301 -0.93 -4.71 -15.88
C GLN A 301 -1.30 -3.33 -16.41
N ASP A 302 -2.38 -2.74 -15.87
CA ASP A 302 -3.08 -1.64 -16.53
C ASP A 302 -2.67 -0.24 -16.02
N HIS A 303 -1.95 -0.13 -14.89
CA HIS A 303 -1.60 1.19 -14.35
C HIS A 303 -0.35 1.77 -15.03
N ASP A 304 -0.37 3.04 -15.43
CA ASP A 304 0.81 3.74 -15.98
C ASP A 304 1.48 4.69 -14.97
N ASN A 305 0.90 4.78 -13.76
CA ASN A 305 1.39 5.66 -12.71
C ASN A 305 2.71 5.12 -12.12
N PRO A 306 3.63 5.99 -11.66
CA PRO A 306 4.88 5.56 -11.03
C PRO A 306 4.67 5.00 -9.61
N VAL A 307 3.94 3.88 -9.50
CA VAL A 307 3.73 3.14 -8.26
C VAL A 307 4.63 1.91 -8.27
N PHE A 308 5.59 1.88 -7.36
CA PHE A 308 6.51 0.76 -7.24
C PHE A 308 5.98 -0.27 -6.23
N LEU A 309 5.55 -1.44 -6.72
CA LEU A 309 5.02 -2.50 -5.88
C LEU A 309 6.15 -3.31 -5.23
N VAL A 310 6.19 -3.39 -3.90
CA VAL A 310 7.04 -4.32 -3.15
C VAL A 310 6.14 -5.38 -2.53
N ALA A 311 6.23 -6.61 -3.00
CA ALA A 311 5.55 -7.75 -2.39
C ALA A 311 6.55 -8.63 -1.65
N THR A 312 6.18 -9.17 -0.49
CA THR A 312 7.00 -10.15 0.23
C THR A 312 6.29 -11.49 0.30
N ALA A 313 7.06 -12.58 0.27
CA ALA A 313 6.54 -13.91 0.57
C ALA A 313 7.60 -14.82 1.23
N ASN A 314 7.13 -15.69 2.11
CA ASN A 314 7.94 -16.69 2.81
C ASN A 314 7.70 -18.11 2.28
N ASP A 315 6.53 -18.37 1.70
CA ASP A 315 6.16 -19.67 1.14
C ASP A 315 5.81 -19.55 -0.34
N VAL A 316 6.63 -20.16 -1.18
CA VAL A 316 6.44 -20.14 -2.63
C VAL A 316 5.36 -21.11 -3.13
N THR A 317 5.05 -22.15 -2.36
CA THR A 317 4.07 -23.16 -2.76
C THR A 317 2.64 -22.63 -2.72
N ALA A 318 2.41 -21.60 -1.90
CA ALA A 318 1.14 -20.90 -1.77
C ALA A 318 0.96 -19.75 -2.80
N LEU A 319 2.02 -19.40 -3.55
CA LEU A 319 1.93 -18.32 -4.53
C LEU A 319 1.32 -18.81 -5.85
N PRO A 320 0.31 -18.10 -6.38
CA PRO A 320 -0.19 -18.39 -7.71
C PRO A 320 0.91 -18.14 -8.77
N PRO A 321 1.10 -19.06 -9.73
CA PRO A 321 2.14 -18.95 -10.76
C PRO A 321 1.99 -17.71 -11.65
N GLU A 322 0.80 -17.11 -11.73
CA GLU A 322 0.52 -15.89 -12.47
C GLU A 322 1.34 -14.68 -12.00
N LEU A 323 1.75 -14.62 -10.72
CA LEU A 323 2.63 -13.57 -10.20
C LEU A 323 4.03 -13.64 -10.80
N MET A 324 4.48 -14.83 -11.18
CA MET A 324 5.83 -15.08 -11.69
C MET A 324 5.95 -14.78 -13.20
N ARG A 325 4.87 -14.35 -13.86
CA ARG A 325 4.91 -13.98 -15.28
C ARG A 325 5.71 -12.69 -15.46
N LYS A 326 6.62 -12.69 -16.44
CA LYS A 326 7.37 -11.49 -16.82
C LYS A 326 6.42 -10.36 -17.20
N GLY A 327 6.73 -9.15 -16.74
CA GLY A 327 5.88 -7.96 -16.89
C GLY A 327 4.92 -7.69 -15.73
N ARG A 328 4.90 -8.54 -14.70
CA ARG A 328 4.20 -8.31 -13.42
C ARG A 328 5.09 -7.61 -12.41
N PHE A 329 6.17 -8.28 -12.06
CA PHE A 329 7.30 -7.71 -11.35
C PHE A 329 8.43 -7.52 -12.35
N ASP A 330 9.23 -6.48 -12.14
CA ASP A 330 10.45 -6.25 -12.91
C ASP A 330 11.51 -7.31 -12.57
N GLU A 331 11.53 -7.76 -11.30
CA GLU A 331 12.44 -8.79 -10.83
C GLU A 331 11.89 -9.53 -9.60
N VAL A 332 12.30 -10.79 -9.44
CA VAL A 332 12.05 -11.59 -8.24
C VAL A 332 13.37 -11.85 -7.53
N PHE A 333 13.51 -11.33 -6.31
CA PHE A 333 14.70 -11.51 -5.50
C PHE A 333 14.51 -12.59 -4.45
N PHE A 334 15.52 -13.44 -4.29
CA PHE A 334 15.63 -14.39 -3.19
C PHE A 334 16.49 -13.80 -2.07
N VAL A 335 15.90 -13.70 -0.88
CA VAL A 335 16.52 -13.21 0.35
C VAL A 335 16.83 -14.42 1.24
N ASP A 336 18.09 -14.82 1.27
CA ASP A 336 18.57 -15.90 2.13
C ASP A 336 18.95 -15.38 3.52
N LEU A 337 19.44 -16.28 4.37
CA LEU A 337 20.09 -15.96 5.64
C LEU A 337 21.28 -15.01 5.42
N PRO A 338 21.50 -14.05 6.34
CA PRO A 338 22.57 -13.07 6.20
C PRO A 338 23.97 -13.71 6.20
N SER A 339 24.88 -13.17 5.39
CA SER A 339 26.31 -13.50 5.43
C SER A 339 26.96 -13.09 6.77
N ALA A 340 28.19 -13.54 7.03
CA ALA A 340 28.92 -13.12 8.24
C ALA A 340 29.06 -11.60 8.34
N GLU A 341 29.43 -10.94 7.25
CA GLU A 341 29.56 -9.49 7.16
C GLU A 341 28.21 -8.79 7.38
N ALA A 342 27.13 -9.34 6.81
CA ALA A 342 25.79 -8.84 7.06
C ALA A 342 25.38 -8.99 8.53
N ARG A 343 25.72 -10.11 9.19
CA ARG A 343 25.44 -10.34 10.62
C ARG A 343 26.18 -9.35 11.51
N GLU A 344 27.44 -9.02 11.23
CA GLU A 344 28.18 -7.98 11.98
C GLU A 344 27.44 -6.64 11.94
N VAL A 345 26.98 -6.22 10.74
CA VAL A 345 26.21 -4.99 10.55
C VAL A 345 24.88 -5.07 11.31
N ILE A 346 24.19 -6.22 11.27
CA ILE A 346 22.95 -6.46 12.00
C ILE A 346 23.16 -6.31 13.51
N PHE A 347 24.18 -6.95 14.10
CA PHE A 347 24.52 -6.76 15.51
C PHE A 347 24.77 -5.29 15.84
N LYS A 348 25.57 -4.59 15.02
CA LYS A 348 25.85 -3.17 15.19
C LYS A 348 24.58 -2.33 15.25
N ILE A 349 23.64 -2.56 14.32
CA ILE A 349 22.37 -1.85 14.27
C ILE A 349 21.53 -2.12 15.52
N HIS A 350 21.35 -3.39 15.90
CA HIS A 350 20.48 -3.76 17.01
C HIS A 350 21.04 -3.36 18.38
N LEU A 351 22.37 -3.37 18.56
CA LEU A 351 23.06 -2.86 19.75
C LEU A 351 22.90 -1.33 19.88
N ALA A 352 23.19 -0.58 18.80
CA ALA A 352 23.05 0.88 18.79
C ALA A 352 21.61 1.32 19.09
N ARG A 353 20.62 0.65 18.48
CA ARG A 353 19.18 0.90 18.75
C ARG A 353 18.80 0.69 20.22
N ARG A 354 19.54 -0.16 20.93
CA ARG A 354 19.35 -0.48 22.36
C ARG A 354 20.27 0.34 23.28
N LYS A 355 20.82 1.44 22.76
CA LYS A 355 21.73 2.35 23.48
C LYS A 355 22.96 1.63 24.04
N ARG A 356 23.45 0.62 23.32
CA ARG A 356 24.72 -0.04 23.61
C ARG A 356 25.73 0.38 22.57
N ASP A 357 26.95 0.64 23.01
CA ASP A 357 28.06 0.93 22.11
C ASP A 357 28.47 -0.35 21.39
N PRO A 358 28.31 -0.45 20.06
CA PRO A 358 28.70 -1.64 19.32
C PRO A 358 30.20 -1.92 19.37
N GLU A 359 31.05 -0.90 19.58
CA GLU A 359 32.50 -1.05 19.65
C GLU A 359 32.95 -1.78 20.93
N ALA A 360 32.09 -1.84 21.95
CA ALA A 360 32.33 -2.61 23.17
C ALA A 360 32.09 -4.13 22.98
N PHE A 361 31.61 -4.56 21.81
CA PHE A 361 31.30 -5.95 21.51
C PHE A 361 32.21 -6.49 20.40
N ASP A 362 32.64 -7.74 20.53
CA ASP A 362 33.35 -8.45 19.48
C ASP A 362 32.36 -8.91 18.40
N LEU A 363 32.03 -7.99 17.47
CA LEU A 363 31.06 -8.26 16.40
C LEU A 363 31.47 -9.43 15.51
N PRO A 364 32.75 -9.60 15.11
CA PRO A 364 33.18 -10.79 14.38
C PRO A 364 32.92 -12.10 15.13
N ALA A 365 33.20 -12.16 16.43
CA ALA A 365 32.90 -13.36 17.23
C ALA A 365 31.40 -13.63 17.34
N LEU A 366 30.58 -12.58 17.52
CA LEU A 366 29.11 -12.72 17.52
C LEU A 366 28.58 -13.18 16.16
N ALA A 367 29.13 -12.67 15.06
CA ALA A 367 28.76 -13.06 13.70
C ALA A 367 29.14 -14.52 13.39
N ALA A 368 30.29 -14.98 13.88
CA ALA A 368 30.70 -16.38 13.78
C ALA A 368 29.78 -17.30 14.60
N ALA A 369 29.43 -16.90 15.83
CA ALA A 369 28.56 -17.67 16.72
C ALA A 369 27.07 -17.71 16.28
N SER A 370 26.67 -16.87 15.34
CA SER A 370 25.30 -16.75 14.82
C SER A 370 25.16 -17.29 13.39
N GLU A 371 26.03 -18.21 12.97
CA GLU A 371 25.87 -18.89 11.69
C GLU A 371 24.49 -19.57 11.61
N GLY A 372 23.76 -19.31 10.52
CA GLY A 372 22.41 -19.85 10.33
C GLY A 372 21.30 -19.04 10.98
N PHE A 373 21.59 -17.96 11.71
CA PHE A 373 20.57 -17.09 12.30
C PHE A 373 20.07 -16.06 11.29
N SER A 374 18.77 -15.81 11.30
CA SER A 374 18.15 -14.66 10.63
C SER A 374 18.40 -13.36 11.40
N GLY A 375 18.18 -12.22 10.76
CA GLY A 375 18.31 -10.91 11.42
C GLY A 375 17.35 -10.75 12.62
N ALA A 376 16.14 -11.30 12.52
CA ALA A 376 15.18 -11.32 13.61
C ALA A 376 15.67 -12.16 14.81
N GLU A 377 16.31 -13.31 14.57
CA GLU A 377 16.83 -14.16 15.65
C GLU A 377 18.05 -13.53 16.34
N ILE A 378 18.91 -12.85 15.57
CA ILE A 378 20.01 -12.04 16.13
C ILE A 378 19.43 -10.95 17.04
N GLU A 379 18.38 -10.26 16.59
CA GLU A 379 17.70 -9.26 17.41
C GLU A 379 17.16 -9.87 18.71
N GLN A 380 16.51 -11.04 18.64
CA GLN A 380 15.98 -11.70 19.83
C GLN A 380 17.06 -12.18 20.79
N ALA A 381 18.18 -12.71 20.29
CA ALA A 381 19.31 -13.11 21.14
C ALA A 381 19.85 -11.92 21.98
N ILE A 382 19.96 -10.74 21.38
CA ILE A 382 20.35 -9.52 22.11
C ILE A 382 19.28 -9.15 23.15
N VAL A 383 18.00 -9.23 22.80
CA VAL A 383 16.89 -8.91 23.72
C VAL A 383 16.88 -9.86 24.92
N SER A 384 16.99 -11.17 24.69
CA SER A 384 17.05 -12.17 25.76
C SER A 384 18.25 -11.94 26.67
N ALA A 385 19.43 -11.66 26.10
CA ALA A 385 20.63 -11.38 26.85
C ALA A 385 20.49 -10.12 27.71
N MET A 386 19.79 -9.09 27.21
CA MET A 386 19.47 -7.89 27.99
C MET A 386 18.56 -8.18 29.17
N TYR A 387 17.54 -9.04 29.02
CA TYR A 387 16.69 -9.44 30.14
C TYR A 387 17.50 -10.17 31.21
N ALA A 388 18.37 -11.11 30.82
CA ALA A 388 19.23 -11.84 31.72
C ALA A 388 20.23 -10.94 32.46
N ALA A 389 20.88 -10.01 31.75
CA ALA A 389 21.80 -9.05 32.34
C ALA A 389 21.10 -8.09 33.31
N PHE A 390 19.93 -7.56 32.91
CA PHE A 390 19.14 -6.66 33.75
C PHE A 390 18.61 -7.34 35.01
N ALA A 391 18.13 -8.59 34.92
CA ALA A 391 17.69 -9.37 36.07
C ALA A 391 18.84 -9.68 37.06
N ALA A 392 20.08 -9.60 36.61
CA ALA A 392 21.29 -9.77 37.42
C ALA A 392 21.94 -8.44 37.86
N ASP A 393 21.22 -7.32 37.75
CA ASP A 393 21.66 -5.96 38.14
C ASP A 393 23.02 -5.55 37.52
N ARG A 394 23.27 -5.94 36.27
CA ARG A 394 24.51 -5.62 35.54
C ARG A 394 24.23 -5.22 34.10
N ASP A 395 25.24 -4.63 33.45
CA ASP A 395 25.13 -4.27 32.03
C ASP A 395 25.33 -5.49 31.12
N LEU A 396 24.83 -5.36 29.89
CA LEU A 396 24.96 -6.38 28.84
C LEU A 396 26.42 -6.52 28.43
N SER A 397 26.91 -7.76 28.38
CA SER A 397 28.23 -8.09 27.87
C SER A 397 28.14 -9.00 26.62
N ALA A 398 29.21 -9.05 25.83
CA ALA A 398 29.30 -9.96 24.69
C ALA A 398 29.14 -11.44 25.08
N LYS A 399 29.54 -11.82 26.30
CA LYS A 399 29.38 -13.18 26.82
C LYS A 399 27.91 -13.58 26.99
N ASP A 400 27.06 -12.62 27.34
CA ASP A 400 25.63 -12.87 27.52
C ASP A 400 24.98 -13.18 26.17
N VAL A 401 25.30 -12.37 25.16
CA VAL A 401 24.80 -12.57 23.80
C VAL A 401 25.29 -13.91 23.25
N LEU A 402 26.57 -14.25 23.45
CA LEU A 402 27.11 -15.56 23.05
C LEU A 402 26.41 -16.73 23.76
N GLY A 403 26.09 -16.56 25.05
CA GLY A 403 25.33 -17.55 25.81
C GLY A 403 23.93 -17.79 25.24
N GLU A 404 23.22 -16.72 24.90
CA GLU A 404 21.89 -16.80 24.28
C GLU A 404 21.93 -17.41 22.87
N LEU A 405 22.93 -17.05 22.05
CA LEU A 405 23.14 -17.65 20.74
C LEU A 405 23.38 -19.15 20.85
N ALA A 406 24.21 -19.59 21.79
CA ALA A 406 24.49 -21.01 22.01
C ALA A 406 23.28 -21.79 22.57
N ALA A 407 22.38 -21.11 23.30
CA ALA A 407 21.17 -21.71 23.85
C ALA A 407 19.99 -21.75 22.87
N THR A 408 20.10 -21.05 21.74
CA THR A 408 19.03 -20.91 20.75
C THR A 408 19.30 -21.79 19.54
N GLU A 409 18.34 -22.67 19.20
CA GLU A 409 18.37 -23.39 17.94
C GLU A 409 17.77 -22.51 16.83
N PRO A 410 18.54 -22.15 15.78
CA PRO A 410 18.05 -21.24 14.75
C PRO A 410 17.03 -21.90 13.82
N LEU A 411 16.22 -21.08 13.16
CA LEU A 411 15.19 -21.48 12.21
C LEU A 411 15.78 -22.28 11.04
N SER A 412 17.05 -22.00 10.69
CA SER A 412 17.79 -22.76 9.68
C SER A 412 17.96 -24.23 10.01
N VAL A 413 17.99 -24.58 11.30
CA VAL A 413 18.03 -25.96 11.80
C VAL A 413 16.60 -26.49 11.98
N LEU A 414 15.73 -25.73 12.65
CA LEU A 414 14.35 -26.16 12.96
C LEU A 414 13.48 -26.36 11.71
N MET A 415 13.74 -25.61 10.63
CA MET A 415 13.02 -25.68 9.36
C MET A 415 13.94 -25.97 8.17
N ALA A 416 15.01 -26.75 8.40
CA ALA A 416 16.03 -27.05 7.40
C ALA A 416 15.45 -27.56 6.08
N GLU A 417 14.46 -28.45 6.13
CA GLU A 417 13.78 -29.01 4.95
C GLU A 417 13.12 -27.92 4.11
N LYS A 418 12.26 -27.10 4.73
CA LYS A 418 11.56 -26.00 4.05
C LYS A 418 12.51 -24.98 3.45
N ILE A 419 13.58 -24.63 4.16
CA ILE A 419 14.58 -23.66 3.69
C ILE A 419 15.36 -24.25 2.50
N THR A 420 15.70 -25.54 2.55
CA THR A 420 16.37 -26.24 1.46
C THR A 420 15.49 -26.30 0.21
N ASP A 421 14.21 -26.61 0.37
CA ASP A 421 13.24 -26.62 -0.73
C ASP A 421 13.09 -25.23 -1.35
N LEU A 422 12.98 -24.19 -0.51
CA LEU A 422 12.86 -22.81 -0.95
C LEU A 422 14.12 -22.35 -1.73
N ARG A 423 15.32 -22.65 -1.21
CA ARG A 423 16.60 -22.38 -1.89
C ARG A 423 16.70 -23.10 -3.23
N THR A 424 16.31 -24.37 -3.24
CA THR A 424 16.32 -25.21 -4.46
C THR A 424 15.39 -24.65 -5.51
N TRP A 425 14.18 -24.23 -5.10
CA TRP A 425 13.23 -23.60 -5.99
C TRP A 425 13.79 -22.27 -6.56
N ALA A 426 14.39 -21.44 -5.71
CA ALA A 426 14.88 -20.11 -6.07
C ALA A 426 16.12 -20.10 -6.97
N ARG A 427 17.01 -21.11 -6.88
CA ARG A 427 18.33 -21.14 -7.55
C ARG A 427 18.33 -20.84 -9.06
N GLN A 428 17.25 -21.18 -9.77
CA GLN A 428 17.12 -20.96 -11.21
C GLN A 428 16.00 -19.96 -11.58
N ARG A 429 15.32 -19.40 -10.58
CA ARG A 429 14.08 -18.62 -10.76
C ARG A 429 14.17 -17.20 -10.21
N CYS A 430 15.13 -16.93 -9.33
CA CYS A 430 15.27 -15.65 -8.65
C CYS A 430 16.70 -15.13 -8.74
N VAL A 431 16.84 -13.81 -8.70
CA VAL A 431 18.13 -13.15 -8.47
C VAL A 431 18.44 -13.18 -6.98
N GLN A 432 19.68 -13.45 -6.60
CA GLN A 432 20.10 -13.39 -5.19
C GLN A 432 20.10 -11.93 -4.73
N ALA A 433 19.54 -11.66 -3.55
CA ALA A 433 19.47 -10.31 -3.00
C ALA A 433 20.84 -9.80 -2.56
N ASP A 434 21.71 -10.69 -2.05
CA ASP A 434 23.10 -10.40 -1.70
C ASP A 434 24.03 -10.47 -2.90
#